data_AF-A0A9D6ZM65-F1
#
_entry.id   AF-A0A9D6ZM65-F1
#
_cell.length_a   1.000
_cell.length_b   1.000
_cell.length_c   1.000
_cell.angle_alpha   90.00
_cell.angle_beta   90.00
_cell.angle_gamma   90.00
#
_symmetry.space_group_name_H-M   'P 1'
#
loop_
_entity.id
_entity.type
_entity.pdbx_description
1 polymer ?
#
loop_
_entity_poly.entity_id
_entity_poly.type
_entity_poly.pdbx_seq_one_letter_code
_entity_poly.pdbx_strand_id
1 'polypeptide(L)'
;MRRLIGVVAASCEKKGLEPPSRSTVYEIMATAPGPTYLVADLPEAVRAALYNLVDESVVPARQVAFYCFNYGDVGAMSFAAGLPWLALYQASRLQGFRRKSRGLIQAVLRVRGIEDGRA
;
A
#
# COMPACT_ATOMS: atom_id res chain seq x y z
N MET A 1 -9.54 -10.55 -1.56
CA MET A 1 -8.39 -11.40 -1.14
C MET A 1 -8.49 -12.86 -1.62
N ARG A 2 -9.65 -13.51 -1.48
CA ARG A 2 -9.84 -14.94 -1.84
C ARG A 2 -9.31 -15.32 -3.23
N ARG A 3 -9.49 -14.44 -4.23
CA ARG A 3 -8.98 -14.63 -5.60
C ARG A 3 -7.46 -14.76 -5.66
N LEU A 4 -6.70 -13.95 -4.92
CA LEU A 4 -5.24 -14.00 -4.91
C LEU A 4 -4.75 -15.33 -4.34
N ILE A 5 -5.32 -15.76 -3.21
CA ILE A 5 -4.99 -17.04 -2.58
C ILE A 5 -5.26 -18.20 -3.55
N GLY A 6 -6.41 -18.20 -4.23
CA GLY A 6 -6.74 -19.22 -5.22
C GLY A 6 -5.76 -19.25 -6.41
N VAL A 7 -5.33 -18.08 -6.89
CA VAL A 7 -4.33 -17.98 -7.97
C VAL A 7 -2.97 -18.49 -7.51
N VAL A 8 -2.54 -18.15 -6.29
CA VAL A 8 -1.27 -18.63 -5.73
C VAL A 8 -1.31 -20.14 -5.53
N ALA A 9 -2.38 -20.69 -4.95
CA ALA A 9 -2.56 -22.12 -4.75
C ALA A 9 -2.49 -22.89 -6.08
N ALA A 10 -3.28 -22.47 -7.08
CA ALA A 10 -3.26 -23.10 -8.40
C ALA A 10 -1.88 -23.00 -9.09
N SER A 11 -1.12 -21.92 -8.84
CA SER A 11 0.24 -21.79 -9.36
C SER A 11 1.25 -22.69 -8.65
N CYS A 12 1.07 -22.95 -7.35
CA CYS A 12 1.90 -23.89 -6.58
C CYS A 12 1.64 -25.33 -7.03
N GLU A 13 0.36 -25.71 -7.16
CA GLU A 13 -0.05 -27.04 -7.63
C GLU A 13 0.52 -27.36 -9.01
N LYS A 14 0.44 -26.42 -9.97
CA LYS A 14 1.05 -26.58 -11.30
C LYS A 14 2.55 -26.82 -11.29
N LYS A 15 3.24 -26.42 -10.21
CA LYS A 15 4.68 -26.59 -10.01
C LYS A 15 5.01 -27.79 -9.10
N GLY A 16 4.01 -28.57 -8.67
CA GLY A 16 4.20 -29.67 -7.72
C GLY A 16 4.57 -29.22 -6.31
N LEU A 17 4.24 -27.97 -5.95
CA LEU A 17 4.52 -27.39 -4.64
C LEU A 17 3.26 -27.37 -3.77
N GLU A 18 3.44 -27.47 -2.46
CA GLU A 18 2.36 -27.30 -1.49
C GLU A 18 1.86 -25.83 -1.49
N PRO A 19 0.54 -25.59 -1.61
CA PRO A 19 -0.01 -24.25 -1.51
C PRO A 19 0.27 -23.58 -0.15
N PRO A 20 0.65 -22.30 -0.12
CA PRO A 20 0.88 -21.61 1.14
C PRO A 20 -0.42 -21.40 1.91
N SER A 21 -0.31 -21.40 3.23
CA SER A 21 -1.42 -21.04 4.10
C SER A 21 -1.87 -19.60 3.88
N ARG A 22 -3.10 -19.27 4.27
CA ARG A 22 -3.63 -17.91 4.19
C ARG A 22 -2.78 -16.90 4.97
N SER A 23 -2.26 -17.26 6.15
CA SER A 23 -1.38 -16.39 6.94
C SER A 23 -0.06 -16.13 6.23
N THR A 24 0.54 -17.17 5.63
CA THR A 24 1.77 -17.04 4.83
C THR A 24 1.58 -16.07 3.67
N VAL A 25 0.44 -16.13 2.96
CA VAL A 25 0.14 -15.17 1.88
C VAL A 25 0.06 -13.73 2.41
N TYR A 26 -0.59 -13.51 3.55
CA TYR A 26 -0.66 -12.17 4.15
C TYR A 26 0.69 -11.64 4.63
N GLU A 27 1.53 -12.51 5.19
CA GLU A 27 2.89 -12.17 5.61
C GLU A 27 3.75 -11.78 4.40
N ILE A 28 3.72 -12.59 3.34
CA ILE A 28 4.40 -12.28 2.08
C ILE A 28 3.91 -10.95 1.55
N MET A 29 2.61 -10.68 1.53
CA MET A 29 2.09 -9.38 1.06
C MET A 29 2.56 -8.21 1.92
N ALA A 30 2.73 -8.39 3.23
CA ALA A 30 3.20 -7.35 4.11
C ALA A 30 4.67 -6.97 3.85
N THR A 31 5.49 -7.93 3.43
CA THR A 31 6.93 -7.76 3.22
C THR A 31 7.33 -7.68 1.75
N ALA A 32 6.45 -8.06 0.83
CA ALA A 32 6.71 -8.11 -0.61
C ALA A 32 7.25 -6.76 -1.10
N PRO A 33 8.31 -6.79 -1.94
CA PRO A 33 8.85 -5.58 -2.52
C PRO A 33 7.76 -4.87 -3.31
N GLY A 34 7.60 -3.58 -3.03
CA GLY A 34 6.71 -2.70 -3.76
C GLY A 34 7.49 -1.73 -4.64
N PRO A 35 6.81 -0.98 -5.51
CA PRO A 35 7.45 0.08 -6.26
C PRO A 35 8.05 1.13 -5.32
N THR A 36 9.11 1.77 -5.80
CA THR A 36 9.76 2.90 -5.16
C THR A 36 9.65 4.12 -6.07
N TYR A 37 9.74 5.31 -5.47
CA TYR A 37 9.70 6.59 -6.18
C TYR A 37 10.89 7.42 -5.73
N LEU A 38 11.54 8.10 -6.67
CA LEU A 38 12.43 9.21 -6.35
C LEU A 38 11.57 10.41 -5.95
N VAL A 39 11.90 11.11 -4.87
CA VAL A 39 11.09 12.24 -4.39
C VAL A 39 11.00 13.34 -5.45
N ALA A 40 12.11 13.64 -6.14
CA ALA A 40 12.16 14.62 -7.22
C ALA A 40 11.11 14.40 -8.33
N ASP A 41 10.78 13.14 -8.62
CA ASP A 41 9.85 12.76 -9.71
C ASP A 41 8.37 12.84 -9.29
N LEU A 42 8.09 13.04 -8.01
CA LEU A 42 6.72 13.09 -7.50
C LEU A 42 6.09 14.47 -7.74
N PRO A 43 4.76 14.56 -7.89
CA PRO A 43 4.06 15.84 -7.98
C PRO A 43 4.35 16.75 -6.78
N GLU A 44 4.34 18.06 -6.98
CA GLU A 44 4.67 19.04 -5.93
C GLU A 44 3.86 18.84 -4.64
N ALA A 45 2.54 18.63 -4.76
CA ALA A 45 1.67 18.33 -3.63
C ALA A 45 2.11 17.09 -2.82
N VAL A 46 2.62 16.07 -3.51
CA VAL A 46 3.14 14.84 -2.89
C VAL A 46 4.47 15.09 -2.22
N ARG A 47 5.38 15.84 -2.86
CA ARG A 47 6.66 16.23 -2.26
C ARG A 47 6.45 17.05 -0.99
N ALA A 48 5.50 18.00 -0.99
CA ALA A 48 5.13 18.78 0.19
C ALA A 48 4.64 17.90 1.36
N ALA A 49 3.93 16.79 1.07
CA ALA A 49 3.52 15.83 2.10
C ALA A 49 4.70 15.02 2.67
N LEU A 50 5.79 14.90 1.92
CA LEU A 50 7.04 14.21 2.28
C LEU A 50 8.08 15.17 2.87
N TYR A 51 7.63 16.21 3.58
CA TYR A 51 8.42 17.35 4.06
C TYR A 51 9.73 17.05 4.82
N ASN A 52 9.94 15.82 5.30
CA ASN A 52 11.17 15.40 5.99
C ASN A 52 12.19 14.70 5.07
N LEU A 53 11.89 14.56 3.77
CA LEU A 53 12.74 13.87 2.81
C LEU A 53 13.35 14.88 1.85
N VAL A 54 14.59 14.59 1.43
CA VAL A 54 15.28 15.34 0.36
C VAL A 54 14.92 14.75 -1.00
N ASP A 55 15.05 15.54 -2.06
CA ASP A 55 14.63 15.18 -3.43
C ASP A 55 15.33 13.93 -3.98
N GLU A 56 16.57 13.67 -3.54
CA GLU A 56 17.36 12.49 -3.92
C GLU A 56 16.92 11.20 -3.21
N SER A 57 15.98 11.29 -2.26
CA SER A 57 15.51 10.13 -1.50
C SER A 57 14.69 9.19 -2.38
N VAL A 58 14.94 7.88 -2.26
CA VAL A 58 14.10 6.84 -2.86
C VAL A 58 13.17 6.29 -1.79
N VAL A 59 11.86 6.46 -2.00
CA VAL A 59 10.83 6.14 -1.00
C VAL A 59 9.93 5.00 -1.49
N PRO A 60 9.66 3.99 -0.64
CA PRO A 60 8.67 2.97 -0.95
C PRO A 60 7.26 3.56 -1.14
N ALA A 61 6.51 3.05 -2.11
CA ALA A 61 5.13 3.48 -2.39
C ALA A 61 4.22 3.46 -1.16
N ARG A 62 4.40 2.49 -0.25
CA ARG A 62 3.65 2.42 1.02
C ARG A 62 3.91 3.63 1.93
N GLN A 63 5.13 4.18 1.92
CA GLN A 63 5.47 5.38 2.68
C GLN A 63 4.90 6.62 2.01
N VAL A 64 4.96 6.71 0.67
CA VAL A 64 4.30 7.79 -0.07
C VAL A 64 2.82 7.86 0.26
N ALA A 65 2.10 6.73 0.19
CA ALA A 65 0.69 6.65 0.58
C ALA A 65 0.48 7.10 2.04
N PHE A 66 1.29 6.59 2.97
CA PHE A 66 1.20 6.94 4.39
C PHE A 66 1.30 8.45 4.64
N TYR A 67 2.31 9.11 4.06
CA TYR A 67 2.52 10.54 4.26
C TYR A 67 1.43 11.37 3.59
N CYS A 68 1.05 11.03 2.36
CA CYS A 68 -0.02 11.73 1.65
C CYS A 68 -1.35 11.69 2.41
N PHE A 69 -1.74 10.55 2.99
CA PHE A 69 -2.98 10.47 3.76
C PHE A 69 -2.91 11.16 5.14
N ASN A 70 -1.73 11.29 5.75
CA ASN A 70 -1.58 11.90 7.08
C ASN A 70 -1.35 13.41 7.07
N TYR A 71 -0.60 13.89 6.08
CA TYR A 71 -0.04 15.25 6.05
C TYR A 71 -0.27 15.96 4.72
N GLY A 72 -0.67 15.24 3.66
CA GLY A 72 -0.90 15.82 2.36
C GLY A 72 -2.21 16.60 2.25
N ASP A 73 -2.28 17.44 1.23
CA ASP A 73 -3.51 18.10 0.79
C ASP A 73 -4.39 17.16 -0.06
N VAL A 74 -5.46 17.71 -0.64
CA VAL A 74 -6.37 16.94 -1.51
C VAL A 74 -5.65 16.38 -2.75
N GLY A 75 -4.69 17.11 -3.31
CA GLY A 75 -3.92 16.65 -4.47
C GLY A 75 -3.05 15.45 -4.13
N ALA A 76 -2.31 15.51 -3.02
CA ALA A 76 -1.50 14.41 -2.52
C ALA A 76 -2.36 13.18 -2.17
N MET A 77 -3.50 13.39 -1.52
CA MET A 77 -4.45 12.31 -1.21
C MET A 77 -5.02 11.65 -2.47
N SER A 78 -5.38 12.45 -3.48
CA SER A 78 -5.87 11.95 -4.77
C SER A 78 -4.82 11.11 -5.49
N PHE A 79 -3.57 11.58 -5.53
CA PHE A 79 -2.45 10.82 -6.07
C PHE A 79 -2.26 9.49 -5.33
N ALA A 80 -2.21 9.53 -4.00
CA ALA A 80 -2.00 8.35 -3.18
C ALA A 80 -3.12 7.30 -3.37
N ALA A 81 -4.37 7.72 -3.56
CA ALA A 81 -5.49 6.81 -3.81
C ALA A 81 -5.32 5.99 -5.11
N GLY A 82 -4.58 6.51 -6.08
CA GLY A 82 -4.23 5.86 -7.34
C GLY A 82 -3.07 4.86 -7.27
N LEU A 83 -2.31 4.82 -6.17
CA LEU A 83 -1.15 3.94 -6.02
C LEU A 83 -1.53 2.44 -6.13
N PRO A 84 -0.58 1.55 -6.46
CA PRO A 84 -0.85 0.12 -6.54
C PRO A 84 -1.50 -0.44 -5.28
N TRP A 85 -2.43 -1.39 -5.46
CA TRP A 85 -3.24 -1.93 -4.36
C TRP A 85 -2.39 -2.49 -3.21
N LEU A 86 -1.24 -3.11 -3.53
CA LEU A 86 -0.32 -3.66 -2.54
C LEU A 86 0.32 -2.56 -1.69
N ALA A 87 0.66 -1.41 -2.29
CA ALA A 87 1.21 -0.27 -1.57
C ALA A 87 0.17 0.32 -0.60
N LEU A 88 -1.09 0.42 -1.03
CA LEU A 88 -2.20 0.87 -0.17
C LEU A 88 -2.46 -0.12 0.98
N TYR A 89 -2.48 -1.42 0.69
CA TYR A 89 -2.62 -2.47 1.70
C TYR A 89 -1.47 -2.42 2.72
N GLN A 90 -0.22 -2.28 2.26
CA GLN A 90 0.93 -2.16 3.15
C GLN A 90 0.87 -0.88 3.97
N ALA A 91 0.51 0.25 3.35
CA ALA A 91 0.36 1.53 4.03
C ALA A 91 -0.70 1.45 5.13
N SER A 92 -1.87 0.84 4.88
CA SER A 92 -2.96 0.72 5.86
C SER A 92 -2.59 -0.05 7.12
N ARG A 93 -1.46 -0.76 7.12
CA ARG A 93 -0.96 -1.55 8.25
C ARG A 93 0.16 -0.85 9.01
N LEU A 94 0.68 0.27 8.49
CA LEU A 94 1.64 1.10 9.21
C LEU A 94 1.00 1.71 10.46
N GLN A 95 1.80 1.85 11.50
CA GLN A 95 1.45 2.56 12.73
C GLN A 95 1.52 4.08 12.50
N GLY A 96 0.98 4.88 13.42
CA GLY A 96 1.10 6.34 13.38
C GLY A 96 0.06 7.10 12.53
N PHE A 97 -0.94 6.44 11.94
CA PHE A 97 -2.04 7.18 11.31
C PHE A 97 -2.84 7.98 12.32
N ARG A 98 -3.18 9.21 11.94
CA ARG A 98 -4.24 9.98 12.58
C ARG A 98 -5.59 9.29 12.35
N ARG A 99 -6.54 9.42 13.29
CA ARG A 99 -7.85 8.74 13.23
C ARG A 99 -8.61 9.01 11.93
N LYS A 100 -8.65 10.29 11.49
CA LYS A 100 -9.30 10.69 10.23
C LYS A 100 -8.59 10.09 9.01
N SER A 101 -7.27 10.20 8.94
CA SER A 101 -6.44 9.64 7.87
C SER A 101 -6.58 8.13 7.76
N ARG A 102 -6.70 7.42 8.90
CA ARG A 102 -7.00 5.98 8.91
C ARG A 102 -8.35 5.69 8.26
N GLY A 103 -9.38 6.48 8.56
CA GLY A 103 -10.69 6.34 7.94
C GLY A 103 -10.63 6.53 6.41
N LEU A 104 -9.86 7.52 5.94
CA LEU A 104 -9.71 7.81 4.51
C LEU A 104 -9.06 6.65 3.75
N ILE A 105 -7.90 6.15 4.20
CA ILE A 105 -7.26 5.02 3.52
C ILE A 105 -8.16 3.78 3.54
N GLN A 106 -8.89 3.51 4.63
CA GLN A 106 -9.83 2.40 4.71
C GLN A 106 -11.02 2.56 3.74
N ALA A 107 -11.51 3.79 3.55
CA ALA A 107 -12.53 4.08 2.54
C ALA A 107 -12.01 3.81 1.12
N VAL A 108 -10.78 4.24 0.80
CA VAL A 108 -10.14 3.96 -0.50
C VAL A 108 -9.99 2.46 -0.73
N LEU A 109 -9.49 1.71 0.26
CA LEU A 109 -9.37 0.25 0.16
C LEU A 109 -10.72 -0.41 -0.13
N ARG A 110 -11.78 0.00 0.59
CA ARG A 110 -13.13 -0.52 0.40
C ARG A 110 -13.66 -0.26 -1.00
N VAL A 111 -13.56 0.99 -1.49
CA VAL A 111 -14.00 1.36 -2.85
C VAL A 111 -13.25 0.55 -3.92
N ARG A 112 -11.98 0.23 -3.66
CA ARG A 112 -11.14 -0.57 -4.57
C ARG A 112 -11.28 -2.08 -4.38
N GLY A 113 -12.15 -2.55 -3.48
CA GLY A 113 -12.34 -3.99 -3.20
C GLY A 113 -11.11 -4.66 -2.56
N ILE A 114 -10.26 -3.88 -1.89
CA ILE A 114 -9.07 -4.36 -1.19
C ILE A 114 -9.48 -4.71 0.25
N GLU A 115 -9.65 -5.99 0.51
CA GLU A 115 -9.94 -6.50 1.86
C GLU A 115 -8.68 -6.41 2.74
N ASP A 116 -8.66 -5.43 3.65
CA ASP A 116 -7.76 -5.48 4.81
C ASP A 116 -8.39 -6.50 5.77
N GLY A 117 -7.74 -7.65 6.00
CA GLY A 117 -8.28 -8.81 6.72
C GLY A 117 -8.60 -8.57 8.21
N ARG A 118 -8.85 -7.33 8.61
CA ARG A 118 -9.44 -6.90 9.89
C ARG A 118 -10.95 -6.82 9.71
N ALA A 119 -11.61 -7.97 9.77
CA ALA A 119 -13.03 -8.08 10.08
C ALA A 119 -13.14 -8.66 11.50
#